data_AF-A0A917FVL5-F1
#
_entry.id   AF-A0A917FVL5-F1
#
_cell.length_a   1.000
_cell.length_b   1.000
_cell.length_c   1.000
_cell.angle_alpha   90.00
_cell.angle_beta   90.00
_cell.angle_gamma   90.00
#
_symmetry.space_group_name_H-M   'P 1'
#
loop_
_entity.id
_entity.type
_entity.pdbx_description
1 polymer ?
#
loop_
_entity_poly.entity_id
_entity_poly.type
_entity_poly.pdbx_seq_one_letter_code
_entity_poly.pdbx_strand_id
1 'polypeptide(L)' 'MDDREKEVVVGRFGLDTGGEERTQREIAKELGISRSYVSRIEKRALMKLYHEFYKAKR' A
#
# COMPACT_ATOMS: atom_id res chain seq x y z
N MET A 1 0.70 9.30 5.98
CA MET A 1 1.15 8.03 5.40
C MET A 1 2.67 8.07 5.41
N ASP A 2 3.36 7.00 5.77
CA ASP A 2 4.83 6.94 5.70
C ASP A 2 5.31 6.44 4.32
N ASP A 3 6.61 6.56 4.05
CA ASP A 3 7.19 6.19 2.74
C ASP A 3 7.02 4.70 2.43
N ARG A 4 7.04 3.84 3.45
CA ARG A 4 6.87 2.39 3.29
C ARG A 4 5.42 2.02 2.97
N GLU A 5 4.46 2.68 3.62
CA GLU A 5 3.04 2.60 3.30
C GLU A 5 2.78 3.07 1.87
N LYS A 6 3.42 4.16 1.45
CA LYS A 6 3.33 4.68 0.09
C LYS A 6 3.89 3.72 -0.94
N GLU A 7 5.10 3.21 -0.73
CA GLU A 7 5.74 2.23 -1.61
C GLU A 7 4.85 0.98 -1.81
N VAL A 8 4.30 0.42 -0.72
CA VAL A 8 3.41 -0.75 -0.79
C VAL A 8 2.11 -0.43 -1.53
N VAL A 9 1.46 0.70 -1.25
CA VAL A 9 0.18 1.07 -1.90
C VAL A 9 0.38 1.37 -3.39
N VAL A 10 1.40 2.15 -3.74
CA VAL A 10 1.72 2.47 -5.15
C VAL A 10 1.99 1.18 -5.94
N GLY A 11 2.78 0.27 -5.38
CA GLY A 11 3.05 -1.02 -6.03
C GLY A 11 1.83 -1.93 -6.13
N ARG A 12 0.96 -1.95 -5.11
CA ARG A 12 -0.25 -2.79 -5.10
C ARG A 12 -1.29 -2.37 -6.13
N PHE A 13 -1.44 -1.07 -6.37
CA PHE A 13 -2.51 -0.51 -7.21
C PHE A 13 -1.99 0.14 -8.50
N GLY A 14 -0.70 -0.02 -8.81
CA GLY A 14 -0.10 0.46 -10.05
C GLY A 14 -0.14 1.97 -10.25
N LEU A 15 -0.20 2.74 -9.16
CA LEU A 15 -0.54 4.18 -9.18
C LEU A 15 0.49 5.05 -9.93
N ASP A 16 1.75 4.62 -9.97
CA ASP A 16 2.86 5.32 -10.64
C ASP A 16 3.56 4.44 -11.70
N THR A 17 3.01 3.27 -12.01
CA THR A 17 3.61 2.26 -12.93
C THR A 17 2.78 2.06 -14.19
N GLY A 18 1.98 3.05 -14.59
CA GLY A 18 1.10 2.93 -15.76
C GLY A 18 -0.01 1.87 -15.60
N GLY A 19 -0.36 1.53 -14.35
CA GLY A 19 -1.36 0.51 -14.02
C GLY A 19 -0.79 -0.89 -13.75
N GLU A 20 0.54 -1.08 -13.75
CA GLU A 20 1.13 -2.38 -13.41
C GLU A 20 1.07 -2.65 -11.89
N GLU A 21 0.06 -3.41 -11.49
CA GLU A 21 -0.12 -3.89 -10.12
C GLU A 21 0.82 -5.06 -9.79
N ARG A 22 1.35 -5.07 -8.57
CA ARG A 22 2.13 -6.19 -8.02
C ARG A 22 1.41 -6.82 -6.84
N THR A 23 1.46 -8.14 -6.72
CA THR A 23 0.90 -8.87 -5.57
C THR A 23 1.68 -8.59 -4.28
N GLN A 24 1.06 -8.85 -3.13
CA GLN A 24 1.75 -8.77 -1.83
C GLN A 24 3.00 -9.68 -1.76
N ARG A 25 3.02 -10.80 -2.51
CA ARG A 25 4.15 -11.74 -2.54
C ARG A 25 5.33 -11.16 -3.32
N GLU A 26 5.07 -10.54 -4.47
CA GLU A 26 6.10 -9.89 -5.29
C GLU A 26 6.72 -8.72 -4.55
N ILE A 27 5.89 -7.85 -3.98
CA ILE A 27 6.34 -6.73 -3.15
C ILE A 27 7.13 -7.24 -1.95
N ALA A 28 6.69 -8.31 -1.28
CA ALA A 28 7.43 -8.90 -0.17
C ALA A 28 8.84 -9.36 -0.58
N LYS A 29 8.95 -9.99 -1.75
CA LYS A 29 10.23 -10.46 -2.31
C LYS A 29 11.15 -9.28 -2.63
N GLU A 30 10.64 -8.23 -3.26
CA GLU A 30 11.41 -7.03 -3.60
C GLU A 30 11.88 -6.27 -2.36
N LEU A 31 11.00 -6.14 -1.36
CA LEU A 31 11.26 -5.38 -0.15
C LEU A 31 12.03 -6.17 0.93
N GLY A 32 12.35 -7.44 0.69
CA GLY A 32 13.06 -8.31 1.63
C GLY A 32 12.32 -8.57 2.95
N ILE A 33 10.98 -8.54 2.93
CA ILE A 33 10.15 -8.71 4.13
C ILE A 33 9.10 -9.81 3.92
N SER A 34 8.44 -10.24 5.01
CA SER A 34 7.39 -11.26 4.89
C SER A 34 6.14 -10.71 4.21
N ARG A 35 5.47 -11.57 3.42
CA ARG A 35 4.15 -11.27 2.82
C ARG A 35 3.14 -10.78 3.86
N SER A 36 3.13 -11.40 5.05
CA SER A 36 2.25 -11.00 6.14
C SER A 36 2.57 -9.59 6.65
N TYR A 37 3.83 -9.15 6.59
CA TYR A 37 4.18 -7.77 6.92
C TYR A 37 3.69 -6.78 5.86
N VAL A 38 3.86 -7.09 4.57
CA VAL A 38 3.27 -6.29 3.47
C VAL A 38 1.76 -6.12 3.65
N SER A 39 1.05 -7.21 3.96
CA SER A 39 -0.39 -7.17 4.21
C SER A 39 -0.77 -6.24 5.37
N ARG A 40 0.01 -6.22 6.46
CA ARG A 40 -0.21 -5.30 7.59
C ARG A 40 0.00 -3.84 7.19
N ILE A 41 1.03 -3.57 6.39
CA ILE A 41 1.34 -2.22 5.89
C ILE A 41 0.19 -1.74 4.98
N GLU A 42 -0.23 -2.56 4.02
CA GLU A 42 -1.34 -2.26 3.11
C GLU A 42 -2.63 -1.94 3.88
N LYS A 43 -3.01 -2.80 4.84
CA LYS A 43 -4.19 -2.56 5.69
C LYS A 43 -4.12 -1.23 6.42
N ARG A 44 -2.97 -0.90 7.01
CA ARG A 44 -2.78 0.35 7.77
C ARG A 44 -2.88 1.57 6.86
N ALA A 45 -2.25 1.52 5.69
CA ALA A 45 -2.29 2.59 4.71
C ALA A 45 -3.72 2.85 4.21
N LEU A 46 -4.44 1.80 3.82
CA LEU A 46 -5.84 1.90 3.37
C LEU A 46 -6.77 2.46 4.45
N MET A 47 -6.59 2.07 5.71
CA MET A 47 -7.37 2.63 6.82
C MET A 47 -7.12 4.13 7.03
N LYS A 48 -5.87 4.59 6.88
CA LYS A 48 -5.53 6.02 6.95
C LYS A 48 -6.20 6.79 5.81
N LEU A 49 -6.10 6.30 4.58
CA LEU A 49 -6.73 6.91 3.41
C LEU A 49 -8.27 6.97 3.57
N TYR A 50 -8.88 5.89 4.03
CA TYR A 50 -10.31 5.85 4.33
C TYR A 50 -10.70 6.92 5.36
N HIS A 51 -9.98 7.04 6.47
CA HIS A 51 -10.28 8.04 7.49
C HIS A 51 -10.18 9.47 6.95
N GLU A 52 -9.11 9.79 6.23
CA GLU A 52 -8.93 11.13 5.63
C GLU A 52 -10.01 11.45 4.59
N PHE A 53 -10.40 10.48 3.76
CA PHE A 53 -11.47 10.66 2.78
C PHE A 53 -12.81 10.99 3.44
N TYR A 54 -13.14 10.33 4.55
CA TYR A 54 -14.39 10.59 5.29
C TYR A 54 -14.33 11.89 6.09
N LYS A 55 -13.15 12.28 6.60
CA LYS A 55 -12.95 13.57 7.24
C LYS A 55 -13.11 14.73 6.25
N ALA A 56 -12.64 14.58 5.02
CA ALA A 56 -12.78 15.58 3.95
C ALA A 56 -14.21 15.72 3.41
N LYS A 57 -15.09 14.71 3.64
CA LYS A 57 -16.51 14.77 3.27
C LYS A 57 -17.40 15.47 4.29
N ARG A 58 -16.88 15.80 5.48
CA ARG A 58 -17.56 16.59 6.51
C ARG A 58 -17.23 18.06 6.36
#